data_AF-A0A0G4J065-F1
#
_entry.id   AF-A0A0G4J065-F1
#
_cell.length_a   1.000
_cell.length_b   1.000
_cell.length_c   1.000
_cell.angle_alpha   90.00
_cell.angle_beta   90.00
_cell.angle_gamma   90.00
#
_symmetry.space_group_name_H-M   'P 1'
#
loop_
_entity.id
_entity.type
_entity.pdbx_description
1 polymer ?
#
loop_
_entity_poly.entity_id
_entity_poly.type
_entity_poly.pdbx_seq_one_letter_code
_entity_poly.pdbx_strand_id
1 'polypeptide(L)'
;MWMERWETIYETQPDLVEIVTWNDYAESSYIGPQAPMIYSSECPPATNYSHDAYLELTRYFSTRWKTGAYPVIGREKLFIFYRTHSKNAVPMADPYNPNPVNNSQVIDDMLYVATMLYTSAMLTMNSGSNTSTVRAPTGFSIFSLGQDQGLQSAVLKRNGDVILSVVGDLPFSNHIVYRNFNVYSKFVQADQCVLAANTAT
;
A
#
# COMPACT_ATOMS: atom_id res chain seq x y z
N MET A 1 4.56 -6.65 -5.63
CA MET A 1 4.20 -5.96 -6.89
C MET A 1 4.87 -4.59 -7.05
N TRP A 2 4.58 -3.53 -6.25
CA TRP A 2 5.21 -2.20 -6.45
C TRP A 2 6.69 -2.14 -6.01
N MET A 3 6.97 -2.54 -4.76
CA MET A 3 8.32 -2.45 -4.19
C MET A 3 9.27 -3.45 -4.85
N GLU A 4 8.82 -4.66 -5.13
CA GLU A 4 9.57 -5.65 -5.91
C GLU A 4 9.96 -5.13 -7.30
N ARG A 5 9.06 -4.37 -7.96
CA ARG A 5 9.37 -3.78 -9.27
C ARG A 5 10.46 -2.72 -9.16
N TRP A 6 10.44 -1.91 -8.09
CA TRP A 6 11.51 -0.96 -7.79
C TRP A 6 12.85 -1.64 -7.51
N GLU A 7 12.85 -2.78 -6.83
CA GLU A 7 14.07 -3.59 -6.64
C GLU A 7 14.60 -4.09 -8.00
N THR A 8 13.74 -4.62 -8.86
CA THR A 8 14.15 -5.02 -10.23
C THR A 8 14.71 -3.84 -11.03
N ILE A 9 14.08 -2.66 -10.95
CA ILE A 9 14.57 -1.43 -11.60
C ILE A 9 15.97 -1.08 -11.10
N TYR A 10 16.19 -1.16 -9.78
CA TYR A 10 17.51 -0.92 -9.20
C TYR A 10 18.56 -1.96 -9.63
N GLU A 11 18.19 -3.24 -9.73
CA GLU A 11 19.11 -4.31 -10.15
C GLU A 11 19.49 -4.19 -11.63
N THR A 12 18.54 -3.78 -12.48
CA THR A 12 18.72 -3.73 -13.94
C THR A 12 19.29 -2.42 -14.46
N GLN A 13 19.23 -1.34 -13.67
CA GLN A 13 19.77 -0.02 -13.99
C GLN A 13 19.40 0.47 -15.42
N PRO A 14 18.09 0.58 -15.76
CA PRO A 14 17.68 1.08 -17.06
C PRO A 14 18.01 2.58 -17.21
N ASP A 15 18.21 3.03 -18.46
CA ASP A 15 18.46 4.45 -18.77
C ASP A 15 17.25 5.35 -18.47
N LEU A 16 16.04 4.78 -18.48
CA LEU A 16 14.77 5.48 -18.22
C LEU A 16 13.82 4.60 -17.41
N VAL A 17 13.11 5.23 -16.47
CA VAL A 17 12.00 4.64 -15.73
C VAL A 17 10.75 5.46 -16.01
N GLU A 18 9.71 4.80 -16.54
CA GLU A 18 8.39 5.39 -16.73
C GLU A 18 7.43 4.86 -15.65
N ILE A 19 6.71 5.77 -15.00
CA ILE A 19 5.67 5.44 -14.04
C ILE A 19 4.31 5.64 -14.70
N VAL A 20 3.65 4.53 -14.98
CA VAL A 20 2.33 4.45 -15.59
C VAL A 20 1.32 4.21 -14.46
N THR A 21 0.51 5.18 -14.03
CA THR A 21 0.34 6.56 -14.56
C THR A 21 0.26 7.60 -13.44
N TRP A 22 0.23 8.89 -13.80
CA TRP A 22 -0.11 9.93 -12.83
C TRP A 22 -1.59 9.90 -12.42
N ASN A 23 -2.53 9.74 -13.36
CA ASN A 23 -3.95 10.00 -13.13
C ASN A 23 -4.91 9.15 -13.99
N ASP A 24 -4.50 7.97 -14.45
CA ASP A 24 -5.44 7.06 -15.11
C ASP A 24 -6.26 6.29 -14.06
N TYR A 25 -7.33 6.95 -13.61
CA TYR A 25 -8.22 6.42 -12.58
C TYR A 25 -9.13 5.31 -13.10
N ALA A 26 -9.48 5.33 -14.40
CA ALA A 26 -10.35 4.32 -15.00
C ALA A 26 -9.66 2.95 -15.05
N GLU A 27 -8.34 2.92 -15.24
CA GLU A 27 -7.53 1.69 -15.22
C GLU A 27 -6.89 1.39 -13.86
N SER A 28 -7.17 2.19 -12.83
CA SER A 28 -6.62 2.02 -11.48
C SER A 28 -5.07 2.04 -11.42
N SER A 29 -4.40 2.68 -12.39
CA SER A 29 -2.93 2.70 -12.48
C SER A 29 -2.30 4.00 -11.95
N TYR A 30 -3.12 4.97 -11.55
CA TYR A 30 -2.68 6.26 -11.02
C TYR A 30 -1.80 6.14 -9.77
N ILE A 31 -0.88 7.07 -9.57
CA ILE A 31 -0.21 7.30 -8.28
C ILE A 31 -0.50 8.70 -7.73
N GLY A 32 -1.05 9.60 -8.53
CA GLY A 32 -1.40 10.94 -8.11
C GLY A 32 -2.57 10.95 -7.11
N PRO A 33 -2.70 12.04 -6.32
CA PRO A 33 -3.85 12.20 -5.45
C PRO A 33 -5.15 12.14 -6.25
N GLN A 34 -6.22 11.62 -5.66
CA GLN A 34 -7.53 11.62 -6.32
C GLN A 34 -8.02 13.06 -6.50
N ALA A 35 -8.28 13.44 -7.74
CA ALA A 35 -8.99 14.66 -8.06
C ALA A 35 -10.50 14.38 -8.11
N PRO A 36 -11.37 15.36 -7.78
CA PRO A 36 -12.80 15.21 -8.03
C PRO A 36 -13.03 15.05 -9.54
N MET A 37 -13.33 13.82 -9.97
CA MET A 37 -13.61 13.49 -11.36
C MET A 37 -15.08 13.12 -11.56
N ILE A 38 -15.61 13.56 -12.70
CA ILE A 38 -16.91 13.13 -13.19
C ILE A 38 -16.67 11.82 -13.93
N TYR A 39 -16.97 10.69 -13.29
CA TYR A 39 -17.00 9.40 -13.97
C TYR A 39 -18.25 9.31 -14.86
N SER A 40 -18.12 8.76 -16.07
CA SER A 40 -19.28 8.29 -16.81
C SER A 40 -19.89 7.09 -16.09
N SER A 41 -21.20 6.86 -16.27
CA SER A 41 -21.95 5.75 -15.68
C SER A 41 -21.48 4.35 -16.10
N GLU A 42 -20.50 4.26 -17.01
CA GLU A 42 -19.99 3.02 -17.61
C GLU A 42 -18.77 2.45 -16.88
N CYS A 43 -18.10 3.23 -16.03
CA CYS A 43 -16.97 2.79 -15.21
C CYS A 43 -17.34 2.94 -13.73
N PRO A 44 -17.44 1.85 -12.93
CA PRO A 44 -17.64 1.95 -11.50
C PRO A 44 -16.57 2.88 -10.93
N PRO A 45 -16.96 3.91 -10.17
CA PRO A 45 -16.03 4.98 -9.87
C PRO A 45 -14.88 4.43 -9.02
N ALA A 46 -13.64 4.76 -9.42
CA ALA A 46 -12.45 4.57 -8.59
C ALA A 46 -12.46 5.47 -7.33
N THR A 47 -13.58 6.16 -7.05
CA THR A 47 -13.76 7.03 -5.89
C THR A 47 -13.39 6.32 -4.60
N ASN A 48 -12.62 7.02 -3.76
CA ASN A 48 -12.21 6.63 -2.41
C ASN A 48 -11.10 5.57 -2.32
N TYR A 49 -10.43 5.23 -3.42
CA TYR A 49 -9.21 4.41 -3.41
C TYR A 49 -7.96 5.29 -3.37
N SER A 50 -7.44 5.59 -2.18
CA SER A 50 -6.17 6.34 -2.09
C SER A 50 -5.01 5.51 -2.65
N HIS A 51 -4.15 6.17 -3.43
CA HIS A 51 -2.89 5.62 -3.96
C HIS A 51 -1.66 6.33 -3.35
N ASP A 52 -1.87 7.10 -2.26
CA ASP A 52 -0.85 7.99 -1.70
C ASP A 52 0.40 7.26 -1.23
N ALA A 53 0.25 5.99 -0.80
CA ALA A 53 1.37 5.17 -0.39
C ALA A 53 2.30 4.83 -1.56
N TYR A 54 1.76 4.64 -2.77
CA TYR A 54 2.57 4.44 -3.98
C TYR A 54 3.39 5.68 -4.33
N LEU A 55 2.77 6.87 -4.27
CA LEU A 55 3.46 8.14 -4.51
C LEU A 55 4.57 8.39 -3.51
N GLU A 56 4.29 8.19 -2.22
CA GLU A 56 5.29 8.38 -1.17
C GLU A 56 6.48 7.43 -1.35
N LEU A 57 6.21 6.15 -1.61
CA LEU A 57 7.29 5.17 -1.81
C LEU A 57 8.05 5.39 -3.12
N THR A 58 7.40 5.94 -4.15
CA THR A 58 8.09 6.35 -5.39
C THR A 58 9.25 7.28 -5.10
N ARG A 59 9.07 8.26 -4.18
CA ARG A 59 10.16 9.15 -3.77
C ARG A 59 11.32 8.37 -3.13
N TYR A 60 11.02 7.42 -2.25
CA TYR A 60 12.01 6.61 -1.54
C TYR A 60 12.85 5.75 -2.51
N PHE A 61 12.19 4.97 -3.35
CA PHE A 61 12.88 4.05 -4.28
C PHE A 61 13.53 4.77 -5.46
N SER A 62 12.90 5.80 -6.03
CA SER A 62 13.51 6.57 -7.12
C SER A 62 14.76 7.31 -6.66
N THR A 63 14.84 7.71 -5.39
CA THR A 63 16.08 8.28 -4.83
C THR A 63 17.20 7.24 -4.87
N ARG A 64 16.97 6.02 -4.38
CA ARG A 64 17.97 4.94 -4.44
C ARG A 64 18.40 4.63 -5.86
N TRP A 65 17.47 4.55 -6.81
CA TRP A 65 17.80 4.33 -8.22
C TRP A 65 18.71 5.45 -8.76
N LYS A 66 18.44 6.71 -8.44
CA LYS A 66 19.24 7.85 -8.92
C LYS A 66 20.61 8.01 -8.24
N THR A 67 20.71 7.67 -6.96
CA THR A 67 21.89 8.01 -6.14
C THR A 67 22.70 6.79 -5.68
N GLY A 68 22.19 5.58 -5.87
CA GLY A 68 22.78 4.35 -5.35
C GLY A 68 22.46 4.06 -3.87
N ALA A 69 21.79 4.97 -3.16
CA ALA A 69 21.52 4.81 -1.73
C ALA A 69 20.08 5.23 -1.35
N TYR A 70 19.47 4.49 -0.42
CA TYR A 70 18.20 4.90 0.17
C TYR A 70 18.34 6.23 0.92
N PRO A 71 17.33 7.13 0.87
CA PRO A 71 17.36 8.34 1.66
C PRO A 71 17.23 8.00 3.15
N VAL A 72 17.85 8.83 4.00
CA VAL A 72 17.74 8.69 5.46
C VAL A 72 16.27 8.81 5.88
N ILE A 73 15.82 7.87 6.71
CA ILE A 73 14.47 7.87 7.28
C ILE A 73 14.42 8.88 8.43
N GLY A 74 14.13 10.14 8.10
CA GLY A 74 13.97 11.20 9.11
C GLY A 74 12.61 11.18 9.82
N ARG A 75 11.58 10.62 9.18
CA ARG A 75 10.23 10.47 9.75
C ARG A 75 9.79 9.03 9.57
N GLU A 76 9.32 8.41 10.66
CA GLU A 76 8.78 7.06 10.57
C GLU A 76 7.46 7.07 9.80
N LYS A 77 7.24 6.03 9.00
CA LYS A 77 6.02 5.88 8.20
C LYS A 77 5.48 4.46 8.27
N LEU A 78 4.16 4.35 8.22
CA LEU A 78 3.42 3.09 8.22
C LEU A 78 2.43 3.09 7.07
N PHE A 79 2.49 2.07 6.23
CA PHE A 79 1.74 1.96 4.98
C PHE A 79 0.88 0.71 4.99
N ILE A 80 -0.31 0.77 4.42
CA ILE A 80 -1.17 -0.39 4.14
C ILE A 80 -1.55 -0.44 2.67
N PHE A 81 -1.65 -1.66 2.14
CA PHE A 81 -2.12 -1.94 0.78
C PHE A 81 -3.02 -3.17 0.82
N TYR A 82 -4.19 -3.09 0.22
CA TYR A 82 -5.13 -4.22 0.16
C TYR A 82 -6.19 -4.01 -0.93
N ARG A 83 -6.79 -5.11 -1.39
CA ARG A 83 -8.03 -5.05 -2.18
C ARG A 83 -9.22 -5.05 -1.25
N THR A 84 -10.32 -4.47 -1.66
CA THR A 84 -11.54 -4.33 -0.83
C THR A 84 -12.48 -5.52 -0.91
N HIS A 85 -12.16 -6.54 -1.70
CA HIS A 85 -12.89 -7.80 -1.77
C HIS A 85 -11.96 -8.92 -2.22
N SER A 86 -12.35 -10.16 -1.95
CA SER A 86 -11.60 -11.34 -2.41
C SER A 86 -11.57 -11.39 -3.93
N LYS A 87 -10.46 -11.89 -4.50
CA LYS A 87 -10.41 -12.27 -5.91
C LYS A 87 -11.48 -13.26 -6.34
N ASN A 88 -11.99 -14.05 -5.40
CA ASN A 88 -13.04 -15.05 -5.60
C ASN A 88 -14.44 -14.50 -5.30
N ALA A 89 -14.60 -13.21 -4.97
CA ALA A 89 -15.90 -12.62 -4.70
C ALA A 89 -16.81 -12.73 -5.93
N VAL A 90 -18.08 -13.06 -5.67
CA VAL A 90 -19.12 -13.19 -6.69
C VAL A 90 -19.96 -11.91 -6.66
N PRO A 91 -19.90 -11.08 -7.71
CA PRO A 91 -20.67 -9.84 -7.74
C PRO A 91 -22.16 -10.09 -7.94
N MET A 92 -22.99 -9.24 -7.36
CA MET A 92 -24.45 -9.34 -7.47
C MET A 92 -25.00 -8.97 -8.85
N ALA A 93 -24.35 -8.04 -9.56
CA ALA A 93 -24.88 -7.49 -10.81
C ALA A 93 -23.79 -6.91 -11.74
N ASP A 94 -22.71 -7.66 -11.97
CA ASP A 94 -21.62 -7.23 -12.87
C ASP A 94 -21.92 -7.61 -14.34
N PRO A 95 -22.14 -6.63 -15.24
CA PRO A 95 -22.41 -6.90 -16.65
C PRO A 95 -21.18 -7.36 -17.44
N TYR A 96 -19.97 -7.17 -16.91
CA TYR A 96 -18.70 -7.49 -17.56
C TYR A 96 -18.02 -8.69 -16.87
N ASN A 97 -18.66 -9.86 -16.93
CA ASN A 97 -18.29 -11.02 -16.10
C ASN A 97 -17.76 -12.24 -16.89
N PRO A 98 -16.47 -12.28 -17.28
CA PRO A 98 -15.80 -13.56 -17.38
C PRO A 98 -15.59 -14.11 -15.95
N ASN A 99 -16.25 -15.22 -15.64
CA ASN A 99 -15.93 -16.02 -14.46
C ASN A 99 -15.25 -17.32 -14.92
N PRO A 100 -13.99 -17.59 -14.52
CA PRO A 100 -13.13 -16.81 -13.62
C PRO A 100 -12.58 -15.53 -14.26
N VAL A 101 -12.18 -14.55 -13.43
CA VAL A 101 -11.37 -13.42 -13.90
C VAL A 101 -10.03 -13.95 -14.39
N ASN A 102 -9.69 -13.62 -15.64
CA ASN A 102 -8.41 -13.95 -16.23
C ASN A 102 -7.27 -13.42 -15.35
N ASN A 103 -6.27 -14.27 -15.10
CA ASN A 103 -5.09 -13.93 -14.31
C ASN A 103 -5.33 -13.66 -12.82
N SER A 104 -6.50 -14.00 -12.27
CA SER A 104 -6.74 -13.87 -10.83
C SER A 104 -5.85 -14.80 -9.97
N GLN A 105 -5.18 -15.80 -10.57
CA GLN A 105 -4.23 -16.65 -9.85
C GLN A 105 -2.95 -15.92 -9.41
N VAL A 106 -2.58 -14.80 -10.03
CA VAL A 106 -1.34 -14.05 -9.68
C VAL A 106 -1.56 -12.98 -8.61
N ILE A 107 -2.76 -12.89 -8.06
CA ILE A 107 -3.12 -11.95 -7.00
C ILE A 107 -3.49 -12.72 -5.73
N ASP A 108 -3.13 -12.16 -4.58
CA ASP A 108 -3.48 -12.72 -3.27
C ASP A 108 -4.45 -11.80 -2.53
N ASP A 109 -5.26 -12.40 -1.66
CA ASP A 109 -6.16 -11.72 -0.72
C ASP A 109 -5.39 -11.44 0.59
N MET A 110 -4.50 -10.46 0.53
CA MET A 110 -3.57 -10.11 1.60
C MET A 110 -3.65 -8.62 1.95
N LEU A 111 -3.62 -8.33 3.26
CA LEU A 111 -3.25 -7.03 3.78
C LEU A 111 -1.72 -6.97 3.78
N TYR A 112 -1.14 -6.12 2.94
CA TYR A 112 0.28 -5.82 2.98
C TYR A 112 0.52 -4.58 3.83
N VAL A 113 1.54 -4.65 4.68
CA VAL A 113 1.94 -3.55 5.55
C VAL A 113 3.41 -3.25 5.34
N ALA A 114 3.76 -2.01 5.08
CA ALA A 114 5.17 -1.59 5.02
C ALA A 114 5.51 -0.63 6.16
N THR A 115 6.74 -0.70 6.64
CA THR A 115 7.26 0.17 7.69
C THR A 115 8.54 0.86 7.22
N MET A 116 8.68 2.15 7.50
CA MET A 116 9.94 2.89 7.40
C MET A 116 10.29 3.40 8.79
N LEU A 117 11.30 2.79 9.44
CA LEU A 117 11.63 3.07 10.83
C LEU A 117 13.08 3.53 10.98
N TYR A 118 13.35 4.50 11.85
CA TYR A 118 14.73 4.78 12.28
C TYR A 118 15.12 3.94 13.51
N THR A 119 14.16 3.30 14.18
CA THR A 119 14.41 2.36 15.28
C THR A 119 13.37 1.24 15.27
N SER A 120 13.77 0.01 15.57
CA SER A 120 12.83 -1.13 15.60
C SER A 120 11.61 -0.89 16.50
N ALA A 121 10.47 -1.47 16.13
CA ALA A 121 9.20 -1.39 16.86
C ALA A 121 8.40 -2.69 16.71
N MET A 122 7.36 -2.87 17.53
CA MET A 122 6.39 -3.95 17.37
C MET A 122 5.28 -3.49 16.43
N LEU A 123 5.07 -4.23 15.35
CA LEU A 123 3.98 -4.03 14.40
C LEU A 123 2.85 -5.00 14.71
N THR A 124 1.64 -4.50 14.93
CA THR A 124 0.41 -5.29 14.98
C THR A 124 -0.41 -4.99 13.73
N MET A 125 -0.75 -6.03 12.97
CA MET A 125 -1.58 -5.97 11.77
C MET A 125 -2.95 -6.58 12.10
N ASN A 126 -4.04 -5.98 11.63
CA ASN A 126 -5.38 -6.52 11.80
C ASN A 126 -6.16 -6.46 10.48
N SER A 127 -6.87 -7.54 10.20
CA SER A 127 -7.78 -7.67 9.07
C SER A 127 -8.98 -8.49 9.52
N GLY A 128 -10.13 -7.86 9.73
CA GLY A 128 -11.30 -8.58 10.26
C GLY A 128 -10.99 -9.32 11.57
N SER A 129 -11.19 -10.64 11.59
CA SER A 129 -10.83 -11.50 12.73
C SER A 129 -9.35 -11.91 12.77
N ASN A 130 -8.58 -11.68 11.70
CA ASN A 130 -7.16 -12.00 11.66
C ASN A 130 -6.34 -10.91 12.33
N THR A 131 -5.39 -11.31 13.17
CA THR A 131 -4.41 -10.43 13.80
C THR A 131 -3.04 -11.09 13.85
N SER A 132 -1.98 -10.31 13.70
CA SER A 132 -0.60 -10.78 13.87
C SER A 132 0.27 -9.66 14.42
N THR A 133 1.19 -10.02 15.31
CA THR A 133 2.15 -9.09 15.89
C THR A 133 3.58 -9.57 15.64
N VAL A 134 4.40 -8.72 15.04
CA VAL A 134 5.77 -9.01 14.62
C VAL A 134 6.72 -7.88 15.00
N ARG A 135 8.01 -8.18 15.13
CA ARG A 135 9.04 -7.14 15.30
C ARG A 135 9.39 -6.57 13.92
N ALA A 136 9.17 -5.28 13.72
CA ALA A 136 9.63 -4.54 12.55
C ALA A 136 11.03 -3.95 12.84
N PRO A 137 12.06 -4.27 12.02
CA PRO A 137 13.41 -3.76 12.22
C PRO A 137 13.53 -2.30 11.80
N THR A 138 14.67 -1.68 12.11
CA THR A 138 15.07 -0.40 11.53
C THR A 138 15.20 -0.52 10.00
N GLY A 139 14.86 0.54 9.28
CA GLY A 139 14.89 0.59 7.82
C GLY A 139 13.51 0.39 7.20
N PHE A 140 13.50 -0.06 5.94
CA PHE A 140 12.29 -0.42 5.22
C PHE A 140 11.99 -1.92 5.37
N SER A 141 10.75 -2.30 5.61
CA SER A 141 10.32 -3.71 5.67
C SER A 141 8.88 -3.87 5.23
N ILE A 142 8.53 -5.04 4.70
CA ILE A 142 7.18 -5.41 4.26
C ILE A 142 6.73 -6.66 5.00
N PHE A 143 5.46 -6.67 5.40
CA PHE A 143 4.78 -7.75 6.08
C PHE A 143 3.44 -8.02 5.38
N SER A 144 2.87 -9.20 5.61
CA SER A 144 1.55 -9.54 5.11
C SER A 144 0.72 -10.29 6.15
N LEU A 145 -0.60 -10.17 6.02
CA LEU A 145 -1.61 -10.88 6.80
C LEU A 145 -2.75 -11.26 5.85
N GLY A 146 -3.26 -12.49 5.96
CA GLY A 146 -4.43 -12.92 5.18
C GLY A 146 -5.63 -12.03 5.46
N GLN A 147 -6.35 -11.62 4.42
CA GLN A 147 -7.50 -10.75 4.61
C GLN A 147 -8.71 -11.50 5.19
N ASP A 148 -9.47 -10.80 6.03
CA ASP A 148 -10.79 -11.20 6.49
C ASP A 148 -11.74 -9.98 6.49
N GLN A 149 -13.04 -10.27 6.54
CA GLN A 149 -14.14 -9.31 6.45
C GLN A 149 -14.00 -8.19 7.47
N GLY A 150 -14.09 -6.94 7.02
CA GLY A 150 -14.05 -5.75 7.88
C GLY A 150 -12.87 -4.82 7.60
N LEU A 151 -12.58 -3.95 8.57
CA LEU A 151 -11.54 -2.93 8.42
C LEU A 151 -10.13 -3.54 8.44
N GLN A 152 -9.25 -2.89 7.69
CA GLN A 152 -7.85 -3.25 7.55
C GLN A 152 -7.01 -2.21 8.28
N SER A 153 -6.12 -2.63 9.17
CA SER A 153 -5.35 -1.69 10.00
C SER A 153 -3.98 -2.21 10.40
N ALA A 154 -3.11 -1.28 10.78
CA ALA A 154 -1.82 -1.58 11.34
C ALA A 154 -1.47 -0.56 12.44
N VAL A 155 -0.81 -1.02 13.50
CA VAL A 155 -0.36 -0.21 14.63
C VAL A 155 1.10 -0.52 14.94
N LEU A 156 1.93 0.52 15.02
CA LEU A 156 3.29 0.42 15.50
C LEU A 156 3.36 0.85 16.96
N LYS A 157 3.97 0.01 17.80
CA LYS A 157 4.24 0.30 19.21
C LYS A 157 5.71 0.20 19.55
N ARG A 158 6.19 1.09 20.39
CA ARG A 158 7.54 1.05 20.96
C ARG A 158 7.44 1.34 22.45
N ASN A 159 8.00 0.46 23.28
CA ASN A 159 7.93 0.56 24.75
C ASN A 159 6.49 0.64 25.32
N GLY A 160 5.50 0.09 24.62
CA GLY A 160 4.09 0.11 25.01
C GLY A 160 3.29 1.25 24.38
N ASP A 161 3.94 2.33 23.96
CA ASP A 161 3.31 3.50 23.36
C ASP A 161 3.03 3.30 21.87
N VAL A 162 1.88 3.79 21.41
CA VAL A 162 1.54 3.83 19.98
C VAL A 162 2.32 4.95 19.31
N ILE A 163 3.12 4.59 18.32
CA ILE A 163 3.92 5.53 17.52
C ILE A 163 3.13 5.97 16.29
N LEU A 164 2.56 5.00 15.58
CA LEU A 164 1.73 5.23 14.40
C LEU A 164 0.58 4.23 14.39
N SER A 165 -0.56 4.67 13.88
CA SER A 165 -1.72 3.82 13.63
C SER A 165 -2.33 4.24 12.30
N VAL A 166 -2.65 3.25 11.46
CA VAL A 166 -3.34 3.46 10.19
C VAL A 166 -4.51 2.50 10.10
N VAL A 167 -5.66 3.06 9.69
CA VAL A 167 -6.88 2.31 9.38
C VAL A 167 -7.27 2.68 7.96
N GLY A 168 -7.57 1.65 7.17
CA GLY A 168 -8.11 1.80 5.82
C GLY A 168 -9.54 2.33 5.86
N ASP A 169 -9.85 3.21 4.92
CA ASP A 169 -11.17 3.86 4.86
C ASP A 169 -12.24 2.96 4.21
N LEU A 170 -11.82 1.91 3.51
CA LEU A 170 -12.69 0.93 2.86
C LEU A 170 -12.54 -0.45 3.55
N PRO A 171 -13.64 -1.13 3.92
CA PRO A 171 -13.55 -2.48 4.46
C PRO A 171 -13.23 -3.50 3.35
N PHE A 172 -12.68 -4.65 3.75
CA PHE A 172 -12.72 -5.85 2.94
C PHE A 172 -14.11 -6.48 3.06
N SER A 173 -14.82 -6.60 1.94
CA SER A 173 -16.17 -7.18 1.89
C SER A 173 -16.39 -7.94 0.58
N ASN A 174 -16.84 -9.19 0.69
CA ASN A 174 -17.26 -9.97 -0.48
C ASN A 174 -18.70 -9.66 -0.93
N HIS A 175 -19.43 -8.78 -0.22
CA HIS A 175 -20.74 -8.29 -0.64
C HIS A 175 -20.56 -7.14 -1.64
N ILE A 176 -20.32 -7.47 -2.90
CA ILE A 176 -20.02 -6.50 -3.96
C ILE A 176 -21.09 -6.48 -5.06
N VAL A 177 -21.36 -5.29 -5.62
CA VAL A 177 -22.23 -5.15 -6.79
C VAL A 177 -21.45 -5.39 -8.09
N TYR A 178 -20.26 -4.78 -8.18
CA TYR A 178 -19.31 -4.89 -9.29
C TYR A 178 -17.97 -5.38 -8.78
N ARG A 179 -17.19 -6.09 -9.63
CA ARG A 179 -15.79 -6.38 -9.32
C ARG A 179 -14.95 -5.12 -9.48
N ASN A 180 -14.06 -4.88 -8.52
CA ASN A 180 -13.10 -3.78 -8.54
C ASN A 180 -11.76 -4.26 -7.96
N PHE A 181 -10.80 -4.54 -8.85
CA PHE A 181 -9.46 -4.98 -8.47
C PHE A 181 -8.50 -3.84 -8.12
N ASN A 182 -9.01 -2.61 -8.03
CA ASN A 182 -8.23 -1.47 -7.56
C ASN A 182 -7.67 -1.74 -6.16
N VAL A 183 -6.39 -1.42 -5.96
CA VAL A 183 -5.70 -1.62 -4.69
C VAL A 183 -5.83 -0.35 -3.87
N TYR A 184 -6.52 -0.44 -2.75
CA TYR A 184 -6.52 0.64 -1.78
C TYR A 184 -5.14 0.71 -1.13
N SER A 185 -4.60 1.92 -1.00
CA SER A 185 -3.40 2.17 -0.23
C SER A 185 -3.52 3.42 0.63
N LYS A 186 -2.85 3.43 1.78
CA LYS A 186 -2.81 4.59 2.67
C LYS A 186 -1.54 4.56 3.49
N PHE A 187 -1.06 5.72 3.88
CA PHE A 187 0.04 5.81 4.82
C PHE A 187 -0.20 6.90 5.86
N VAL A 188 0.48 6.75 6.99
CA VAL A 188 0.63 7.76 8.02
C VAL A 188 2.11 7.98 8.29
N GLN A 189 2.46 9.17 8.78
CA GLN A 189 3.84 9.52 9.12
C GLN A 189 3.90 10.17 10.49
N ALA A 190 5.04 10.05 11.16
CA ALA A 190 5.27 10.72 12.43
C ALA A 190 5.43 12.24 12.22
N ASP A 191 4.89 13.02 13.16
CA ASP A 191 5.05 14.47 13.17
C ASP A 191 6.50 14.89 13.43
N GLN A 192 7.19 14.13 14.27
CA GLN A 192 8.57 14.37 14.67
C GLN A 192 9.54 13.89 13.58
N CYS A 193 10.51 14.75 13.27
CA CYS A 193 11.60 14.45 12.33
C CYS A 193 12.90 14.30 13.13
N VAL A 194 13.48 13.10 13.14
CA VAL A 194 14.79 12.86 13.71
C VAL A 194 15.78 12.91 12.56
N LEU A 195 16.46 14.03 12.38
CA LEU A 195 17.66 14.04 11.54
C LEU A 195 18.71 13.20 12.29
N ALA A 196 19.30 12.21 11.61
CA ALA A 196 20.37 11.41 12.19
C ALA A 196 21.41 12.35 12.81
N ALA A 197 21.53 12.30 14.14
CA ALA A 197 22.58 13.03 14.83
C ALA A 197 23.90 12.56 14.24
N ASN A 198 24.72 13.52 13.77
CA ASN A 198 26.09 13.26 13.34
C ASN A 198 26.79 12.39 14.40
N THR A 199 27.00 11.11 14.11
CA THR A 199 27.95 10.29 14.86
C THR A 199 29.33 10.69 14.38
N ALA A 200 29.82 11.80 14.92
CA ALA A 200 31.23 12.10 14.98
C ALA A 200 31.76 11.50 16.29
N THR A 201 32.45 10.37 16.18
CA THR A 201 33.50 9.92 17.11
C THR A 201 34.65 9.41 16.28
#